data_AF-A0A6C0EY31-F1
#
_entry.id   AF-A0A6C0EY31-F1
#
_cell.length_a   1.000
_cell.length_b   1.000
_cell.length_c   1.000
_cell.angle_alpha   90.00
_cell.angle_beta   90.00
_cell.angle_gamma   90.00
#
_symmetry.space_group_name_H-M   'P 1'
#
loop_
_entity.id
_entity.type
_entity.pdbx_description
1 polymer ?
#
loop_
_entity_poly.entity_id
_entity_poly.type
_entity_poly.pdbx_seq_one_letter_code
_entity_poly.pdbx_strand_id
1 'polypeptide(L)'
;MSQTILLLYENNTYIKKYPTKYDNTNRSSLLSLSLSIKELFLESIGIENKLDFENDLDNNELFFLKDGIPIHPDTFVDTQNINLSSCISCQKKMRGGNFLDTIMDFVLFPFNVIFKPIGAIGNFFLFLIKFIVWLLQFIIWFIAFLTWVFVDLLNPAKFMSDFFGTIMIIVIGIVSAIFNAITSVAALGINLIGSWMQGFWGWDQSGLTINDRNSKYFKSMNKANGSKCYLTTTNTVPFSIILGTILCPPLGVFMDMGITGWLNIIICGLLTLLFYLPGLCYALLIIYS
;
A
#
# COMPACT_ATOMS: atom_id res chain seq x y z
N MET A 1 29.94 33.70 -21.91
CA MET A 1 30.24 34.81 -20.98
C MET A 1 29.31 34.71 -19.79
N SER A 2 29.69 34.13 -18.65
CA SER A 2 28.75 33.99 -17.51
C SER A 2 28.20 35.33 -17.04
N GLN A 3 26.87 35.45 -16.91
CA GLN A 3 26.25 36.58 -16.23
C GLN A 3 26.43 36.43 -14.72
N THR A 4 26.73 37.52 -14.03
CA THR A 4 26.93 37.53 -12.57
C THR A 4 25.91 38.47 -11.96
N ILE A 5 25.17 38.01 -10.95
CA ILE A 5 24.23 38.83 -10.18
C ILE A 5 24.83 39.02 -8.78
N LEU A 6 24.86 40.28 -8.33
CA LEU A 6 25.28 40.67 -6.99
C LEU A 6 24.05 40.82 -6.10
N LEU A 7 24.01 40.04 -5.03
CA LEU A 7 22.95 40.03 -4.03
C LEU A 7 23.51 40.53 -2.69
N LEU A 8 22.88 41.53 -2.10
CA LEU A 8 23.29 42.08 -0.79
C LEU A 8 22.24 41.74 0.26
N TYR A 9 22.63 41.10 1.37
CA TYR A 9 21.76 40.84 2.52
C TYR A 9 22.57 41.00 3.83
N GLU A 10 22.08 41.84 4.75
CA GLU A 10 22.71 42.13 6.05
C GLU A 10 24.23 42.40 5.98
N ASN A 11 24.63 43.31 5.09
CA ASN A 11 26.04 43.66 4.81
C ASN A 11 26.90 42.54 4.21
N ASN A 12 26.34 41.36 3.97
CA ASN A 12 27.01 40.27 3.27
C ASN A 12 26.70 40.33 1.76
N THR A 13 27.73 40.09 0.96
CA THR A 13 27.66 40.04 -0.51
C THR A 13 27.62 38.59 -0.99
N TYR A 14 26.56 38.21 -1.68
CA TYR A 14 26.40 36.90 -2.30
C TYR A 14 26.51 37.05 -3.82
N ILE A 15 27.34 36.22 -4.45
CA ILE A 15 27.60 36.26 -5.90
C ILE A 15 27.07 34.97 -6.52
N LYS A 16 26.08 35.08 -7.42
CA LYS A 16 25.58 33.95 -8.19
C LYS A 16 25.97 34.11 -9.66
N LYS A 17 26.64 33.09 -10.22
CA LYS A 17 27.07 33.04 -11.63
C LYS A 17 26.12 32.15 -12.41
N TYR A 18 25.54 32.69 -13.48
CA TYR A 18 24.68 31.95 -14.40
C TYR A 18 25.44 31.62 -15.68
N PRO A 19 25.41 30.34 -16.14
CA PRO A 19 26.01 29.98 -17.41
C PRO A 19 25.20 30.58 -18.55
N THR A 20 25.81 31.47 -19.33
CA THR A 20 25.24 31.88 -20.63
C THR A 20 25.44 30.76 -21.63
N LYS A 21 24.56 29.77 -21.63
CA LYS A 21 24.51 28.78 -22.70
C LYS A 21 23.21 28.97 -23.47
N TYR A 22 23.28 29.84 -24.47
CA TYR A 22 22.37 29.78 -25.61
C TYR A 22 23.06 28.94 -26.68
N ASP A 23 23.06 27.62 -26.50
CA ASP A 23 23.47 26.69 -27.53
C ASP A 23 22.21 26.25 -28.28
N ASN A 24 22.02 26.78 -29.49
CA ASN A 24 20.79 26.67 -30.28
C ASN A 24 20.48 25.24 -30.77
N THR A 25 21.28 24.25 -30.36
CA THR A 25 21.31 22.92 -30.95
C THR A 25 20.41 21.89 -30.26
N ASN A 26 19.91 22.15 -29.04
CA ASN A 26 19.00 21.23 -28.33
C ASN A 26 17.77 21.96 -27.76
N ARG A 27 16.69 21.99 -28.55
CA ARG A 27 15.47 22.79 -28.32
C ARG A 27 14.52 22.27 -27.24
N SER A 28 14.90 21.29 -26.40
CA SER A 28 13.95 20.55 -25.56
C SER A 28 14.27 20.45 -24.06
N SER A 29 15.24 21.19 -23.52
CA SER A 29 15.50 21.15 -22.06
C SER A 29 15.87 22.48 -21.40
N LEU A 30 15.69 23.61 -22.09
CA LEU A 30 15.85 24.94 -21.51
C LEU A 30 14.50 25.47 -21.07
N LEU A 31 13.98 24.94 -19.97
CA LEU A 31 13.09 25.71 -19.10
C LEU A 31 13.93 26.91 -18.66
N SER A 32 13.66 28.07 -19.24
CA SER A 32 14.05 29.35 -18.67
C SER A 32 13.43 29.40 -17.29
N LEU A 33 14.18 28.98 -16.27
CA LEU A 33 13.74 29.06 -14.88
C LEU A 33 13.60 30.55 -14.56
N SER A 34 12.38 31.04 -14.71
CA SER A 34 11.93 32.30 -14.17
C SER A 34 11.89 32.14 -12.65
N LEU A 35 13.03 32.36 -12.01
CA LEU A 35 13.12 32.41 -10.56
C LEU A 35 12.56 33.76 -10.09
N SER A 36 11.76 33.72 -9.03
CA SER A 36 11.41 34.92 -8.27
C SER A 36 12.63 35.46 -7.53
N ILE A 37 12.64 36.75 -7.17
CA ILE A 37 13.71 37.33 -6.35
C ILE A 37 13.82 36.60 -5.01
N LYS A 38 12.69 36.23 -4.41
CA LYS A 38 12.65 35.40 -3.19
C LYS A 38 13.47 34.12 -3.35
N GLU A 39 13.18 33.33 -4.38
CA GLU A 39 13.89 32.07 -4.65
C GLU A 39 15.37 32.32 -4.96
N LEU A 40 15.68 33.39 -5.69
CA LEU A 40 17.05 33.80 -6.00
C LEU A 40 17.90 34.00 -4.74
N PHE A 41 17.35 34.66 -3.72
CA PHE A 41 18.01 34.84 -2.42
C PHE A 41 18.10 33.52 -1.65
N LEU A 42 17.02 32.72 -1.61
CA LEU A 42 17.02 31.42 -0.92
C LEU A 42 18.03 30.41 -1.49
N GLU A 43 18.31 30.47 -2.79
CA GLU A 43 19.34 29.65 -3.44
C GLU A 43 20.76 30.19 -3.31
N SER A 44 20.93 31.43 -2.86
CA SER A 44 22.21 32.12 -2.81
C SER A 44 22.74 32.31 -1.38
N ILE A 45 21.84 32.39 -0.40
CA ILE A 45 22.17 32.49 1.02
C ILE A 45 22.66 31.13 1.55
N GLY A 46 23.68 31.15 2.41
CA GLY A 46 24.19 29.93 3.06
C GLY A 46 23.18 29.31 4.04
N ILE A 47 23.32 28.01 4.32
CA ILE A 47 22.37 27.26 5.18
C ILE A 47 22.18 27.91 6.55
N GLU A 48 23.25 28.49 7.12
CA GLU A 48 23.22 29.15 8.44
C GLU A 48 22.25 30.34 8.50
N ASN A 49 22.22 31.16 7.44
CA ASN A 49 21.40 32.38 7.39
C ASN A 49 20.04 32.15 6.73
N LYS A 50 19.77 30.95 6.22
CA LYS A 50 18.56 30.65 5.45
C LYS A 50 17.30 30.66 6.33
N LEU A 51 17.39 30.09 7.54
CA LEU A 51 16.27 30.05 8.48
C LEU A 51 15.88 31.46 8.95
N ASP A 52 16.86 32.29 9.27
CA ASP A 52 16.62 33.68 9.69
C ASP A 52 16.01 34.50 8.54
N PHE A 53 16.51 34.34 7.32
CA PHE A 53 15.92 34.97 6.13
C PHE A 53 14.48 34.52 5.86
N GLU A 54 14.18 33.23 5.97
CA GLU A 54 12.81 32.70 5.81
C GLU A 54 11.86 33.27 6.88
N ASN A 55 12.31 33.31 8.14
CA ASN A 55 11.53 33.90 9.23
C ASN A 55 11.27 35.40 9.02
N ASP A 56 12.30 36.16 8.64
CA ASP A 56 12.17 37.60 8.35
C ASP A 56 11.23 37.87 7.18
N LEU A 57 11.29 37.00 6.16
CA LEU A 57 10.47 37.09 4.96
C LEU A 57 9.00 36.78 5.26
N ASP A 58 8.72 35.71 6.02
CA ASP A 58 7.36 35.31 6.40
C ASP A 58 6.71 36.36 7.33
N ASN A 59 7.51 37.02 8.17
CA ASN A 59 7.07 38.15 9.00
C ASN A 59 6.93 39.47 8.21
N ASN A 60 7.16 39.46 6.90
CA ASN A 60 7.05 40.62 6.02
C ASN A 60 8.01 41.76 6.41
N GLU A 61 9.13 41.44 7.06
CA GLU A 61 10.12 42.39 7.58
C GLU A 61 11.18 42.77 6.57
N LEU A 62 11.16 42.19 5.37
CA LEU A 62 12.15 42.47 4.33
C LEU A 62 11.56 43.35 3.22
N PHE A 63 12.39 44.19 2.62
CA PHE A 63 12.11 44.85 1.34
C PHE A 63 13.31 44.70 0.41
N PHE A 64 12.99 44.55 -0.88
CA PHE A 64 13.97 44.33 -1.93
C PHE A 64 14.13 45.62 -2.73
N LEU A 65 15.36 45.98 -3.06
CA LEU A 65 15.71 47.12 -3.89
C LEU A 65 16.55 46.61 -5.09
N LYS A 66 16.18 47.00 -6.31
CA LYS A 66 17.01 46.83 -7.51
C LYS A 66 17.48 48.21 -7.94
N ASP A 67 18.79 48.42 -7.90
CA ASP A 67 19.40 49.71 -8.26
C ASP A 67 18.77 50.90 -7.49
N GLY A 68 18.43 50.68 -6.21
CA GLY A 68 17.78 51.66 -5.33
C GLY A 68 16.26 51.77 -5.46
N ILE A 69 15.64 51.07 -6.41
CA ILE A 69 14.18 51.10 -6.64
C ILE A 69 13.54 49.90 -5.93
N PRO A 70 12.48 50.09 -5.12
CA PRO A 70 11.80 48.98 -4.45
C PRO A 70 11.10 48.07 -5.46
N ILE A 71 11.24 46.77 -5.26
CA ILE A 71 10.66 45.72 -6.11
C ILE A 71 9.89 44.72 -5.24
N HIS A 72 8.86 44.11 -5.82
CA HIS A 72 8.08 43.07 -5.15
C HIS A 72 8.90 41.77 -5.06
N PRO A 73 8.86 41.00 -3.95
CA PRO A 73 9.58 39.73 -3.82
C PRO A 73 9.27 38.72 -4.93
N ASP A 74 8.02 38.73 -5.41
CA ASP A 74 7.55 37.83 -6.47
C ASP A 74 7.84 38.36 -7.89
N THR A 75 8.61 39.45 -8.03
CA THR A 75 9.03 39.92 -9.36
C THR A 75 9.96 38.89 -9.97
N PHE A 76 9.59 38.36 -11.14
CA PHE A 76 10.43 37.41 -11.86
C PHE A 76 11.62 38.11 -12.51
N VAL A 77 12.79 37.48 -12.37
CA VAL A 77 14.05 38.01 -12.88
C VAL A 77 14.28 37.41 -14.27
N ASP A 78 13.92 38.16 -15.32
CA ASP A 78 14.16 37.73 -16.70
C ASP A 78 15.66 37.75 -17.01
N THR A 79 16.29 36.58 -16.89
CA THR A 79 17.72 36.36 -17.14
C THR A 79 18.20 36.86 -18.52
N GLN A 80 17.31 37.05 -19.50
CA GLN A 80 17.68 37.51 -20.83
C GLN A 80 17.86 39.04 -20.92
N ASN A 81 17.26 39.82 -20.02
CA ASN A 81 17.23 41.29 -20.08
C ASN A 81 17.92 41.99 -18.89
N ILE A 82 18.61 41.23 -18.04
CA ILE A 82 19.35 41.83 -16.94
C ILE A 82 20.68 42.36 -17.47
N ASN A 83 20.82 43.68 -17.50
CA ASN A 83 22.12 44.30 -17.63
C ASN A 83 23.05 43.71 -16.56
N LEU A 84 24.22 43.23 -16.98
CA LEU A 84 25.22 42.48 -16.18
C LEU A 84 25.71 43.17 -14.90
N SER A 85 25.19 44.35 -14.57
CA SER A 85 25.62 45.19 -13.44
C SER A 85 24.50 45.50 -12.43
N SER A 86 23.28 44.98 -12.57
CA SER A 86 22.21 45.35 -11.62
C SER A 86 22.45 44.71 -10.25
N CYS A 87 22.47 45.54 -9.21
CA CYS A 87 22.64 45.10 -7.82
C CYS A 87 21.27 44.99 -7.15
N ILE A 88 20.97 43.83 -6.56
CA ILE A 88 19.75 43.61 -5.79
C ILE A 88 20.11 43.55 -4.31
N SER A 89 19.60 44.50 -3.53
CA SER A 89 19.81 44.53 -2.07
C SER A 89 18.52 44.21 -1.34
N CYS A 90 18.60 43.33 -0.35
CA CYS A 90 17.55 43.02 0.60
C CYS A 90 17.89 43.67 1.95
N GLN A 91 16.98 44.48 2.47
CA GLN A 91 17.14 45.17 3.74
C GLN A 91 15.96 44.88 4.67
N LYS A 92 16.23 44.82 5.97
CA LYS A 92 15.20 44.75 7.00
C LYS A 92 14.47 46.09 7.06
N LYS A 93 13.14 46.06 6.97
CA LYS A 93 12.26 47.18 7.27
C LYS A 93 12.56 47.59 8.70
N MET A 94 12.92 48.86 8.87
CA MET A 94 12.91 49.44 10.20
C MET A 94 11.47 49.38 10.69
N ARG A 95 11.18 48.46 11.63
CA ARG A 95 9.94 48.54 12.40
C ARG A 95 9.91 49.93 13.00
N GLY A 96 8.96 50.77 12.56
CA GLY A 96 8.71 52.05 13.19
C GLY A 96 8.33 51.77 14.64
N GLY A 97 9.31 51.77 15.53
CA GLY A 97 9.07 51.68 16.96
C GLY A 97 8.21 52.86 17.36
N ASN A 98 7.15 52.60 18.13
CA ASN A 98 6.36 53.68 18.69
C ASN A 98 7.31 54.57 19.50
N PHE A 99 7.37 55.85 19.14
CA PHE A 99 8.23 56.85 19.79
C PHE A 99 8.05 56.91 21.33
N LEU A 100 6.86 56.52 21.81
CA LEU A 100 6.56 56.39 23.24
C LEU A 100 7.32 55.25 23.94
N ASP A 101 7.59 54.13 23.25
CA ASP A 101 8.34 53.01 23.83
C ASP A 101 9.81 53.40 24.04
N THR A 102 10.38 54.17 23.11
CA THR A 102 11.75 54.68 23.24
C THR A 102 11.92 55.66 24.41
N ILE A 103 10.89 56.47 24.69
CA ILE A 103 10.90 57.42 25.82
C ILE A 103 10.70 56.68 27.15
N MET A 104 9.80 55.70 27.21
CA MET A 104 9.59 54.89 28.40
C MET A 104 10.83 54.07 28.76
N ASP A 105 11.54 53.52 27.78
CA ASP A 105 12.79 52.79 28.00
C ASP A 105 13.89 53.68 28.61
N PHE A 106 13.97 54.95 28.21
CA PHE A 106 14.94 55.88 28.77
C PHE A 106 14.61 56.28 30.22
N VAL A 107 13.33 56.51 30.53
CA VAL A 107 12.87 56.90 31.88
C VAL A 107 12.95 55.73 32.87
N LEU A 108 12.67 54.51 32.41
CA LEU A 108 12.72 53.31 33.25
C LEU A 108 14.12 52.69 33.34
N PHE A 109 15.09 53.15 32.55
CA PHE A 109 16.48 52.65 32.57
C PHE A 109 17.09 52.51 33.98
N PRO A 110 17.06 53.52 34.88
CA PRO A 110 17.63 53.37 36.21
C PRO A 110 16.87 52.37 37.11
N PHE A 111 15.55 52.25 36.93
CA PHE A 111 14.75 51.27 37.66
C PHE A 111 15.00 49.85 37.14
N ASN A 112 15.17 49.69 35.83
CA ASN A 112 15.41 48.39 35.20
C ASN A 112 16.74 47.77 35.65
N VAL A 113 17.75 48.58 35.97
CA VAL A 113 19.03 48.11 36.54
C VAL A 113 18.85 47.53 37.95
N ILE A 114 17.94 48.06 38.74
CA ILE A 114 17.67 47.62 40.13
C ILE A 114 16.70 46.43 40.17
N PHE A 115 15.71 46.38 39.27
CA PHE A 115 14.71 45.30 39.25
C PHE A 115 15.16 44.05 38.49
N LYS A 116 16.13 44.13 37.57
CA LYS A 116 16.69 42.96 36.87
C LYS A 116 17.20 41.86 37.82
N PRO A 117 18.00 42.17 38.86
CA PRO A 117 18.42 41.17 39.86
C PRO A 117 17.24 40.53 40.59
N ILE A 118 16.22 41.31 40.97
CA ILE A 118 15.04 40.83 41.69
C ILE A 118 14.20 39.91 40.79
N GLY A 119 14.03 40.27 39.53
CA GLY A 119 13.36 39.44 38.53
C GLY A 119 14.08 38.12 38.28
N ALA A 120 15.42 38.14 38.23
CA ALA A 120 16.23 36.92 38.09
C ALA A 120 16.06 35.96 39.28
N ILE A 121 16.00 36.49 40.50
CA ILE A 121 15.73 35.71 41.71
C ILE A 121 14.31 35.12 41.68
N GLY A 122 13.31 35.90 41.25
CA GLY A 122 11.93 35.42 41.08
C GLY A 122 11.84 34.25 40.09
N ASN A 123 12.53 34.36 38.95
CA ASN A 123 12.60 33.28 37.96
C ASN A 123 13.25 32.00 38.51
N PHE A 124 14.25 32.13 39.38
CA PHE A 124 14.85 30.97 40.05
C PHE A 124 13.85 30.24 40.96
N PHE A 125 13.07 30.97 41.77
CA PHE A 125 12.03 30.35 42.61
C PHE A 125 10.90 29.71 41.78
N LEU A 126 10.47 30.35 40.69
CA LEU A 126 9.49 29.76 39.78
C LEU A 126 10.03 28.49 39.12
N PHE A 127 11.30 28.48 38.72
CA PHE A 127 11.96 27.28 38.21
C PHE A 127 11.99 26.17 39.26
N LEU A 128 12.30 26.50 40.51
CA LEU A 128 12.38 25.55 41.62
C LEU A 128 11.01 24.92 41.93
N ILE A 129 9.93 25.71 41.92
CA ILE A 129 8.56 25.18 42.08
C ILE A 129 8.18 24.27 40.91
N LYS A 130 8.45 24.69 39.67
CA LYS A 130 8.20 23.85 38.48
C LYS A 130 8.96 22.54 38.55
N PHE A 131 10.21 22.57 38.99
CA PHE A 131 11.04 21.39 39.16
C PHE A 131 10.46 20.44 40.23
N ILE A 132 9.99 20.96 41.36
CA ILE A 132 9.33 20.14 42.40
C ILE A 132 8.05 19.48 41.86
N VAL A 133 7.20 20.23 41.15
CA VAL A 133 5.97 19.68 40.55
C VAL A 133 6.29 18.59 39.53
N TRP A 134 7.29 18.82 38.67
CA TRP A 134 7.76 17.83 37.72
C TRP A 134 8.29 16.56 38.42
N LEU A 135 9.06 16.72 39.51
CA LEU A 135 9.60 15.61 40.27
C LEU A 135 8.48 14.78 40.94
N LEU A 136 7.44 15.42 41.45
CA LEU A 136 6.27 14.72 42.00
C LEU A 136 5.53 13.92 40.92
N GLN A 137 5.31 14.49 39.74
CA GLN A 137 4.71 13.78 38.60
C GLN A 137 5.56 12.58 38.18
N PHE A 138 6.89 12.74 38.16
CA PHE A 138 7.82 11.66 37.87
C PHE A 138 7.74 10.52 38.88
N ILE A 139 7.67 10.82 40.19
CA ILE A 139 7.52 9.81 41.24
C ILE A 139 6.20 9.03 41.07
N ILE A 140 5.08 9.72 40.83
CA ILE A 140 3.78 9.07 40.62
C ILE A 140 3.83 8.15 39.40
N TRP A 141 4.37 8.64 38.29
CA TRP A 141 4.56 7.84 37.08
C TRP A 141 5.45 6.62 37.33
N PHE A 142 6.55 6.78 38.07
CA PHE A 142 7.48 5.70 38.37
C PHE A 142 6.86 4.61 39.26
N ILE A 143 6.03 4.99 40.23
CA ILE A 143 5.28 4.03 41.06
C ILE A 143 4.27 3.26 40.19
N ALA A 144 3.57 3.94 39.28
CA ALA A 144 2.65 3.27 38.35
C ALA A 144 3.40 2.30 37.43
N PHE A 145 4.56 2.70 36.93
CA PHE A 145 5.45 1.84 36.14
C PHE A 145 5.91 0.60 36.92
N LEU A 146 6.39 0.77 38.16
CA LEU A 146 6.79 -0.36 39.00
C LEU A 146 5.60 -1.29 39.26
N THR A 147 4.43 -0.74 39.55
CA THR A 147 3.22 -1.54 39.77
C THR A 147 2.87 -2.36 38.53
N TRP A 148 2.95 -1.76 37.34
CA TRP A 148 2.76 -2.47 36.07
C TRP A 148 3.80 -3.57 35.87
N VAL A 149 5.09 -3.29 36.11
CA VAL A 149 6.17 -4.28 36.01
C VAL A 149 5.92 -5.47 36.95
N PHE A 150 5.51 -5.25 38.19
CA PHE A 150 5.29 -6.34 39.14
C PHE A 150 3.98 -7.11 38.92
N VAL A 151 2.90 -6.43 38.53
CA VAL A 151 1.57 -7.05 38.35
C VAL A 151 1.45 -7.78 37.02
N ASP A 152 2.12 -7.27 35.98
CA ASP A 152 1.97 -7.76 34.61
C ASP A 152 3.22 -8.52 34.16
N LEU A 153 4.38 -7.84 34.13
CA LEU A 153 5.60 -8.42 33.55
C LEU A 153 6.20 -9.54 34.42
N LEU A 154 6.26 -9.33 35.74
CA LEU A 154 6.84 -10.28 36.70
C LEU A 154 5.81 -11.28 37.24
N ASN A 155 4.54 -11.19 36.85
CA ASN A 155 3.57 -12.21 37.19
C ASN A 155 3.88 -13.47 36.37
N PRO A 156 4.44 -14.52 36.99
CA PRO A 156 4.97 -15.66 36.24
C PRO A 156 3.86 -16.39 35.48
N ALA A 157 2.62 -16.38 35.98
CA ALA A 157 1.51 -17.04 35.33
C ALA A 157 1.10 -16.33 34.03
N LYS A 158 0.98 -15.00 34.06
CA LYS A 158 0.65 -14.20 32.88
C LYS A 158 1.77 -14.24 31.84
N PHE A 159 3.01 -14.01 32.28
CA PHE A 159 4.17 -14.05 31.39
C PHE A 159 4.27 -15.39 30.66
N MET A 160 4.13 -16.51 31.38
CA MET A 160 4.19 -17.84 30.76
C MET A 160 3.00 -18.08 29.83
N SER A 161 1.80 -17.65 30.20
CA SER A 161 0.61 -17.75 29.34
C SER A 161 0.80 -16.98 28.03
N ASP A 162 1.28 -15.75 28.08
CA ASP A 162 1.48 -14.91 26.89
C ASP A 162 2.63 -15.41 26.03
N PHE A 163 3.72 -15.85 26.66
CA PHE A 163 4.88 -16.44 25.99
C PHE A 163 4.50 -17.73 25.24
N PHE A 164 3.85 -18.68 25.92
CA PHE A 164 3.43 -19.93 25.28
C PHE A 164 2.28 -19.71 24.30
N GLY A 165 1.36 -18.79 24.57
CA GLY A 165 0.31 -18.41 23.63
C GLY A 165 0.90 -17.89 22.32
N THR A 166 1.90 -17.01 22.40
CA THR A 166 2.60 -16.48 21.22
C THR A 166 3.33 -17.59 20.47
N ILE A 167 4.06 -18.48 21.17
CA ILE A 167 4.71 -19.64 20.55
C ILE A 167 3.69 -20.54 19.85
N MET A 168 2.55 -20.81 20.50
CA MET A 168 1.50 -21.66 19.94
C MET A 168 0.92 -21.05 18.66
N ILE A 169 0.65 -19.74 18.65
CA ILE A 169 0.17 -19.02 17.46
C ILE A 169 1.19 -19.11 16.32
N ILE A 170 2.49 -18.95 16.61
CA ILE A 170 3.56 -19.08 15.60
C ILE A 170 3.60 -20.50 15.04
N VAL A 171 3.53 -21.52 15.89
CA VAL A 171 3.53 -22.93 15.47
C VAL A 171 2.30 -23.23 14.60
N ILE A 172 1.11 -22.81 15.01
CA ILE A 172 -0.13 -22.97 14.23
C ILE A 172 0.00 -22.24 12.89
N GLY A 173 0.59 -21.05 12.86
CA GLY A 173 0.82 -20.28 11.64
C GLY A 173 1.71 -21.03 10.65
N ILE A 174 2.83 -21.59 11.11
CA ILE A 174 3.75 -22.38 10.26
C ILE A 174 3.06 -23.64 9.73
N VAL A 175 2.36 -24.39 10.59
CA VAL A 175 1.66 -25.62 10.18
C VAL A 175 0.53 -25.31 9.20
N SER A 176 -0.26 -24.26 9.46
CA SER A 176 -1.34 -23.82 8.58
C SER A 176 -0.81 -23.37 7.21
N ALA A 177 0.33 -22.67 7.16
CA ALA A 177 0.97 -22.28 5.90
C ALA A 177 1.35 -23.50 5.04
N ILE A 178 1.93 -24.53 5.65
CA ILE A 178 2.28 -25.79 4.97
C ILE A 178 1.00 -26.48 4.46
N PHE A 179 -0.03 -26.58 5.31
CA PHE A 179 -1.28 -27.23 4.93
C PHE A 179 -1.96 -26.49 3.77
N ASN A 180 -2.00 -25.16 3.80
CA ASN A 180 -2.55 -24.32 2.74
C ASN A 180 -1.77 -24.46 1.43
N ALA A 181 -0.45 -24.62 1.48
CA ALA A 181 0.35 -24.90 0.30
C ALA A 181 0.00 -26.27 -0.31
N ILE A 182 -0.13 -27.30 0.53
CA ILE A 182 -0.51 -28.65 0.09
C ILE A 182 -1.91 -28.65 -0.53
N THR A 183 -2.90 -28.02 0.11
CA THR A 183 -4.27 -27.95 -0.42
C THR A 183 -4.34 -27.16 -1.71
N SER A 184 -3.55 -26.09 -1.87
CA SER A 184 -3.44 -25.34 -3.11
C SER A 184 -2.88 -26.19 -4.25
N VAL A 185 -1.81 -26.95 -4.02
CA VAL A 185 -1.24 -27.86 -5.02
C VAL A 185 -2.22 -29.00 -5.34
N ALA A 186 -2.90 -29.56 -4.34
CA ALA A 186 -3.91 -30.59 -4.55
C ALA A 186 -5.08 -30.07 -5.38
N ALA A 187 -5.55 -28.84 -5.15
CA ALA A 187 -6.59 -28.21 -5.94
C ALA A 187 -6.16 -28.02 -7.39
N LEU A 188 -4.92 -27.60 -7.65
CA LEU A 188 -4.36 -27.55 -9.01
C LEU A 188 -4.33 -28.94 -9.65
N GLY A 189 -3.91 -29.97 -8.91
CA GLY A 189 -3.91 -31.35 -9.36
C GLY A 189 -5.31 -31.85 -9.74
N ILE A 190 -6.31 -31.59 -8.91
CA ILE A 190 -7.71 -31.95 -9.18
C ILE A 190 -8.24 -31.21 -10.41
N ASN A 191 -7.90 -29.94 -10.59
CA ASN A 191 -8.31 -29.18 -11.77
C ASN A 191 -7.69 -29.73 -13.06
N LEU A 192 -6.41 -30.10 -13.03
CA LEU A 192 -5.72 -30.71 -14.19
C LEU A 192 -6.27 -32.10 -14.51
N ILE A 193 -6.43 -32.95 -13.48
CA ILE A 193 -6.99 -34.29 -13.62
C ILE A 193 -8.44 -34.21 -14.09
N GLY A 194 -9.23 -33.28 -13.56
CA GLY A 194 -10.62 -33.05 -13.97
C GLY A 194 -10.73 -32.73 -15.46
N SER A 195 -9.91 -31.81 -15.96
CA SER A 195 -9.86 -31.49 -17.41
C SER A 195 -9.41 -32.67 -18.27
N TRP A 196 -8.48 -33.51 -17.80
CA TRP A 196 -8.04 -34.70 -18.52
C TRP A 196 -9.09 -35.83 -18.51
N MET A 197 -9.70 -36.08 -17.34
CA MET A 197 -10.73 -37.10 -17.16
C MET A 197 -12.01 -36.79 -17.95
N GLN A 198 -12.33 -35.51 -18.17
CA GLN A 198 -13.45 -35.11 -19.04
C GLN A 198 -13.31 -35.68 -20.47
N GLY A 199 -12.09 -35.67 -21.04
CA GLY A 199 -11.82 -36.24 -22.36
C GLY A 199 -11.77 -37.78 -22.37
N PHE A 200 -11.22 -38.39 -21.31
CA PHE A 200 -11.07 -39.84 -21.24
C PHE A 200 -12.41 -40.57 -20.98
N TRP A 201 -13.27 -40.01 -20.13
CA TRP A 201 -14.56 -40.63 -19.75
C TRP A 201 -15.72 -40.21 -20.66
N GLY A 202 -15.49 -39.35 -21.66
CA GLY A 202 -16.51 -38.93 -22.61
C GLY A 202 -17.69 -38.18 -21.97
N TRP A 203 -17.49 -37.63 -20.77
CA TRP A 203 -18.53 -36.93 -20.01
C TRP A 203 -18.77 -35.51 -20.51
N ASP A 204 -17.86 -34.98 -21.34
CA ASP A 204 -18.05 -33.68 -21.97
C ASP A 204 -18.09 -33.78 -23.51
N GLN A 205 -19.28 -33.50 -24.03
CA GLN A 205 -19.61 -33.13 -25.40
C GLN A 205 -19.02 -31.76 -25.80
N SER A 206 -17.78 -31.43 -25.43
CA SER A 206 -17.18 -30.13 -25.79
C SER A 206 -16.76 -30.03 -27.27
N GLY A 207 -16.95 -31.10 -28.05
CA GLY A 207 -16.74 -31.11 -29.51
C GLY A 207 -18.00 -30.92 -30.36
N LEU A 208 -19.19 -30.67 -29.79
CA LEU A 208 -20.40 -30.48 -30.61
C LEU A 208 -20.35 -29.12 -31.32
N THR A 209 -20.36 -29.13 -32.65
CA THR A 209 -20.46 -27.90 -33.42
C THR A 209 -21.86 -27.27 -33.25
N ILE A 210 -21.96 -25.95 -33.50
CA ILE A 210 -23.24 -25.23 -33.47
C ILE A 210 -24.28 -25.88 -34.41
N ASN A 211 -23.81 -26.53 -35.49
CA ASN A 211 -24.65 -27.26 -36.43
C ASN A 211 -25.18 -28.57 -35.85
N ASP A 212 -24.38 -29.31 -35.07
CA ASP A 212 -24.82 -30.53 -34.41
C ASP A 212 -25.89 -30.22 -33.36
N ARG A 213 -25.67 -29.18 -32.53
CA ARG A 213 -26.65 -28.73 -31.52
C ARG A 213 -28.00 -28.31 -32.14
N ASN A 214 -27.99 -27.84 -33.40
CA ASN A 214 -29.18 -27.45 -34.14
C ASN A 214 -29.80 -28.56 -34.99
N SER A 215 -29.17 -29.73 -35.08
CA SER A 215 -29.68 -30.85 -35.86
C SER A 215 -30.99 -31.39 -35.26
N LYS A 216 -31.84 -31.95 -36.14
CA LYS A 216 -33.15 -32.50 -35.77
C LYS A 216 -33.04 -33.57 -34.68
N TYR A 217 -31.93 -34.30 -34.64
CA TYR A 217 -31.61 -35.35 -33.68
C TYR A 217 -31.56 -34.87 -32.23
N PHE A 218 -30.92 -33.72 -31.94
CA PHE A 218 -30.87 -33.16 -30.57
C PHE A 218 -32.17 -32.47 -30.17
N LYS A 219 -32.89 -31.86 -31.13
CA LYS A 219 -34.19 -31.22 -30.87
C LYS A 219 -35.32 -32.21 -30.65
N SER A 220 -35.24 -33.41 -31.25
CA SER A 220 -36.21 -34.50 -31.05
C SER A 220 -35.89 -35.41 -29.87
N MET A 221 -34.75 -35.21 -29.20
CA MET A 221 -34.36 -36.01 -28.04
C MET A 221 -35.21 -35.58 -26.84
N ASN A 222 -36.34 -36.26 -26.68
CA ASN A 222 -37.33 -35.96 -25.66
C ASN A 222 -36.76 -36.37 -24.28
N LYS A 223 -36.20 -35.40 -23.56
CA LYS A 223 -35.51 -35.55 -22.26
C LYS A 223 -36.36 -36.23 -21.16
N ALA A 224 -37.66 -36.40 -21.40
CA ALA A 224 -38.62 -36.90 -20.43
C ALA A 224 -38.68 -38.44 -20.33
N ASN A 225 -38.14 -39.20 -21.29
CA ASN A 225 -38.26 -40.66 -21.31
C ASN A 225 -36.89 -41.35 -21.49
N GLY A 226 -36.20 -41.66 -20.39
CA GLY A 226 -35.18 -42.72 -20.31
C GLY A 226 -34.02 -42.66 -21.31
N SER A 227 -33.65 -41.50 -21.82
CA SER A 227 -32.58 -41.39 -22.83
C SER A 227 -31.21 -41.61 -22.19
N LYS A 228 -30.44 -42.54 -22.78
CA LYS A 228 -29.06 -42.88 -22.41
C LYS A 228 -28.18 -41.64 -22.22
N CYS A 229 -27.28 -41.66 -21.24
CA CYS A 229 -26.42 -40.49 -20.92
C CYS A 229 -25.23 -40.31 -21.88
N TYR A 230 -25.26 -40.97 -23.04
CA TYR A 230 -24.25 -40.88 -24.08
C TYR A 230 -24.90 -40.85 -25.46
N LEU A 231 -24.25 -40.18 -26.40
CA LEU A 231 -24.66 -40.19 -27.80
C LEU A 231 -24.06 -41.40 -28.49
N THR A 232 -24.89 -42.16 -29.20
CA THR A 232 -24.40 -43.13 -30.17
C THR A 232 -25.27 -43.09 -31.42
N THR A 233 -24.64 -42.91 -32.57
CA THR A 233 -25.28 -42.87 -33.90
C THR A 233 -25.55 -44.27 -34.45
N THR A 234 -24.88 -45.28 -33.90
CA THR A 234 -25.02 -46.70 -34.19
C THR A 234 -25.53 -47.40 -32.93
N ASN A 235 -26.31 -48.50 -33.04
CA ASN A 235 -26.79 -49.26 -31.88
C ASN A 235 -25.67 -50.01 -31.11
N THR A 236 -24.45 -49.46 -31.08
CA THR A 236 -23.26 -50.02 -30.47
C THR A 236 -22.89 -49.21 -29.22
N VAL A 237 -22.57 -49.92 -28.14
CA VAL A 237 -22.14 -49.33 -26.87
C VAL A 237 -20.71 -48.78 -27.02
N PRO A 238 -20.43 -47.52 -26.61
CA PRO A 238 -19.10 -46.95 -26.71
C PRO A 238 -18.11 -47.68 -25.79
N PHE A 239 -16.85 -47.77 -26.24
CA PHE A 239 -15.78 -48.47 -25.53
C PHE A 239 -15.57 -47.95 -24.09
N SER A 240 -15.78 -46.65 -23.85
CA SER A 240 -15.67 -46.04 -22.52
C SER A 240 -16.66 -46.61 -21.50
N ILE A 241 -17.87 -46.99 -21.93
CA ILE A 241 -18.89 -47.59 -21.06
C ILE A 241 -18.53 -49.03 -20.76
N ILE A 242 -18.06 -49.78 -21.76
CA ILE A 242 -17.58 -51.15 -21.55
C ILE A 242 -16.39 -51.15 -20.57
N LEU A 243 -15.42 -50.25 -20.76
CA LEU A 243 -14.30 -50.08 -19.83
C LEU A 243 -14.79 -49.68 -18.43
N GLY A 244 -15.75 -48.75 -18.35
CA GLY A 244 -16.41 -48.33 -17.11
C GLY A 244 -17.12 -49.47 -16.38
N THR A 245 -17.83 -50.35 -17.10
CA THR A 245 -18.48 -51.53 -16.53
C THR A 245 -17.50 -52.55 -15.98
N ILE A 246 -16.34 -52.70 -16.61
CA ILE A 246 -15.28 -53.58 -16.12
C ILE A 246 -14.64 -52.94 -14.88
N LEU A 247 -14.33 -51.64 -14.86
CA LEU A 247 -13.71 -51.02 -13.69
C LEU A 247 -14.67 -50.94 -12.49
N CYS A 248 -15.93 -50.57 -12.74
CA CYS A 248 -16.96 -50.35 -11.74
C CYS A 248 -18.36 -50.64 -12.34
N PRO A 249 -18.88 -51.88 -12.21
CA PRO A 249 -20.16 -52.28 -12.80
C PRO A 249 -21.35 -51.33 -12.53
N PRO A 250 -21.57 -50.80 -11.30
CA PRO A 250 -22.69 -49.88 -11.07
C PRO A 250 -22.52 -48.53 -11.80
N LEU A 251 -21.29 -48.09 -12.07
CA LEU A 251 -21.03 -46.87 -12.85
C LEU A 251 -21.45 -47.07 -14.31
N GLY A 252 -21.19 -48.23 -14.89
CA GLY A 252 -21.61 -48.57 -16.25
C GLY A 252 -23.13 -48.60 -16.41
N VAL A 253 -23.86 -49.19 -15.46
CA VAL A 253 -25.33 -49.18 -15.43
C VAL A 253 -25.87 -47.76 -15.29
N PHE A 254 -25.22 -46.92 -14.48
CA PHE A 254 -25.57 -45.50 -14.36
C PHE A 254 -25.33 -44.73 -15.66
N MET A 255 -24.28 -45.04 -16.42
CA MET A 255 -24.03 -44.40 -17.72
C MET A 255 -25.06 -44.79 -18.79
N ASP A 256 -25.61 -46.01 -18.75
CA ASP A 256 -26.62 -46.43 -19.73
C ASP A 256 -28.05 -46.01 -19.35
N MET A 257 -28.45 -46.17 -18.09
CA MET A 257 -29.83 -45.89 -17.65
C MET A 257 -30.02 -44.56 -16.92
N GLY A 258 -28.93 -43.86 -16.59
CA GLY A 258 -28.96 -42.60 -15.83
C GLY A 258 -29.61 -42.74 -14.46
N ILE A 259 -30.13 -41.62 -13.93
CA ILE A 259 -30.82 -41.55 -12.64
C ILE A 259 -32.15 -42.34 -12.66
N THR A 260 -32.77 -42.53 -13.83
CA THR A 260 -34.01 -43.32 -13.96
C THR A 260 -33.81 -44.80 -13.63
N GLY A 261 -32.59 -45.33 -13.76
CA GLY A 261 -32.21 -46.69 -13.40
C GLY A 261 -31.67 -46.87 -11.98
N TRP A 262 -31.94 -45.93 -11.05
CA TRP A 262 -31.37 -45.96 -9.68
C TRP A 262 -31.54 -47.30 -8.93
N LEU A 263 -32.66 -47.99 -9.13
CA LEU A 263 -32.91 -49.31 -8.53
C LEU A 263 -31.93 -50.36 -9.09
N ASN A 264 -31.72 -50.39 -10.41
CA ASN A 264 -30.77 -51.29 -11.05
C ASN A 264 -29.31 -50.97 -10.64
N ILE A 265 -29.01 -49.69 -10.38
CA ILE A 265 -27.69 -49.27 -9.86
C ILE A 265 -27.48 -49.80 -8.44
N ILE A 266 -28.48 -49.72 -7.57
CA ILE A 266 -28.40 -50.25 -6.21
C ILE A 266 -28.26 -51.77 -6.22
N ILE A 267 -29.06 -52.48 -7.03
CA ILE A 267 -28.96 -53.94 -7.16
C ILE A 267 -27.58 -54.32 -7.68
N CYS A 268 -27.11 -53.67 -8.75
CA CYS A 268 -25.77 -53.91 -9.29
C CYS A 268 -24.68 -53.64 -8.25
N GLY A 269 -24.78 -52.54 -7.50
CA GLY A 269 -23.86 -52.18 -6.43
C GLY A 269 -23.82 -53.21 -5.31
N LEU A 270 -24.99 -53.69 -4.87
CA LEU A 270 -25.11 -54.72 -3.84
C LEU A 270 -24.55 -56.06 -4.32
N LEU A 271 -24.86 -56.47 -5.55
CA LEU A 271 -24.30 -57.68 -6.15
C LEU A 271 -22.78 -57.58 -6.27
N THR A 272 -22.23 -56.44 -6.72
CA THR A 272 -20.78 -56.24 -6.79
C THR A 272 -20.10 -56.26 -5.42
N LEU A 273 -20.77 -55.75 -4.38
CA LEU A 273 -20.26 -55.78 -3.01
C LEU A 273 -20.24 -57.21 -2.45
N LEU A 274 -21.23 -58.04 -2.81
CA LEU A 274 -21.34 -59.42 -2.38
C LEU A 274 -20.39 -60.35 -3.18
N PHE A 275 -20.35 -60.22 -4.50
CA PHE A 275 -19.35 -60.79 -5.41
C PHE A 275 -19.23 -59.96 -6.70
N TYR A 276 -18.01 -59.60 -7.10
CA TYR A 276 -17.77 -58.75 -8.27
C TYR A 276 -18.28 -59.36 -9.59
N LEU A 277 -18.06 -60.66 -9.83
CA LEU A 277 -18.40 -61.35 -11.09
C LEU A 277 -19.92 -61.38 -11.40
N PRO A 278 -20.83 -61.75 -10.47
CA PRO A 278 -22.27 -61.69 -10.74
C PRO A 278 -22.77 -60.25 -10.92
N GLY A 279 -22.19 -59.27 -10.23
CA GLY A 279 -22.50 -57.85 -10.46
C GLY A 279 -22.09 -57.37 -11.85
N LEU A 280 -20.93 -57.80 -12.35
CA LEU A 280 -20.47 -57.51 -13.71
C LEU A 280 -21.36 -58.15 -14.77
N CYS A 281 -21.74 -59.43 -14.62
CA CYS A 281 -22.65 -60.10 -15.56
C CYS A 281 -24.03 -59.43 -15.58
N TYR A 282 -24.54 -59.01 -14.42
CA TYR A 282 -25.79 -58.26 -14.31
C TYR A 282 -25.71 -56.91 -15.03
N ALA A 283 -24.63 -56.14 -14.83
CA ALA A 283 -24.41 -54.88 -15.52
C ALA A 283 -24.36 -55.05 -17.04
N LEU A 284 -23.65 -56.07 -17.55
CA LEU A 284 -23.60 -56.37 -18.98
C LEU A 284 -24.98 -56.77 -19.53
N LEU A 285 -25.73 -57.62 -18.82
CA LEU A 285 -27.07 -58.01 -19.25
C LEU A 285 -27.98 -56.80 -19.40
N ILE A 286 -27.93 -55.87 -18.44
CA ILE A 286 -28.73 -54.64 -18.43
C ILE A 286 -28.33 -53.66 -19.55
N ILE A 287 -27.03 -53.57 -19.88
CA ILE A 287 -26.54 -52.67 -20.94
C ILE A 287 -26.82 -53.22 -22.34
N TYR A 288 -26.90 -54.54 -22.50
CA TYR A 288 -27.18 -55.22 -23.76
C TYR A 288 -28.65 -55.63 -23.93
N SER A 289 -29.53 -55.39 -22.95
CA SER A 289 -31.00 -55.61 -23.06
C SER A 289 -31.69 -54.46 -23.79
#